data_AF-A0A9D2TN04-F1
#
_entry.id   AF-A0A9D2TN04-F1
#
_cell.length_a   1.000
_cell.length_b   1.000
_cell.length_c   1.000
_cell.angle_alpha   90.00
_cell.angle_beta   90.00
_cell.angle_gamma   90.00
#
_symmetry.space_group_name_H-M   'P 1'
#
loop_
_entity.id
_entity.type
_entity.pdbx_description
1 polymer ?
#
loop_
_entity_poly.entity_id
_entity_poly.type
_entity_poly.pdbx_seq_one_letter_code
_entity_poly.pdbx_strand_id
1 'polypeptide(L)'
;MQRVIGGILILTATTGAGYVYCRELKAYLEKMLYLRYVFSLIKGEIAYTHAPLPEIFTEVARRVKKPYRTWLLETAQAVEMREESGFARAWSRCADRYLKPLGLKQEHSILMKEPGTFLGSLEQDTLDHTLQMYLNRVDLEIEKLRESLAAKTRIGRCLGVMSGIFLIVILI
;
A
#
# COMPACT_ATOMS: atom_id res chain seq x y z
N MET A 1 -46.20 6.17 -11.30
CA MET A 1 -45.18 5.37 -12.01
C MET A 1 -43.84 6.09 -12.13
N GLN A 2 -43.75 7.29 -12.74
CA GLN A 2 -42.47 8.00 -12.94
C GLN A 2 -41.68 8.30 -11.65
N ARG A 3 -42.37 8.63 -10.55
CA ARG A 3 -41.73 8.92 -9.24
C ARG A 3 -41.04 7.70 -8.61
N VAL A 4 -41.62 6.51 -8.77
CA VAL A 4 -41.07 5.24 -8.25
C VAL A 4 -39.80 4.85 -9.01
N ILE A 5 -39.83 5.00 -10.34
CA ILE A 5 -38.70 4.70 -11.22
C ILE A 5 -37.53 5.64 -10.91
N GLY A 6 -37.79 6.95 -10.77
CA GLY A 6 -36.75 7.93 -10.40
C GLY A 6 -36.11 7.61 -9.05
N GLY A 7 -36.89 7.13 -8.08
CA GLY A 7 -36.38 6.73 -6.78
C GLY A 7 -35.45 5.52 -6.82
N ILE A 8 -35.86 4.46 -7.51
CA ILE A 8 -35.03 3.26 -7.69
C ILE A 8 -33.71 3.60 -8.40
N LEU A 9 -33.75 4.52 -9.37
CA LEU A 9 -32.57 4.96 -10.12
C LEU A 9 -31.58 5.73 -9.23
N ILE A 10 -32.06 6.58 -8.33
CA ILE A 10 -31.21 7.31 -7.38
C ILE A 10 -30.62 6.36 -6.32
N LEU A 11 -31.41 5.40 -5.82
CA LEU A 11 -30.93 4.39 -4.87
C LEU A 11 -29.81 3.54 -5.44
N THR A 12 -30.00 3.04 -6.66
CA THR A 12 -29.02 2.19 -7.34
C THR A 12 -27.76 2.98 -7.69
N ALA A 13 -27.89 4.23 -8.14
CA ALA A 13 -26.75 5.09 -8.44
C ALA A 13 -25.91 5.41 -7.18
N THR A 14 -26.56 5.80 -6.07
CA THR A 14 -25.88 6.15 -4.82
C THR A 14 -25.25 4.93 -4.13
N THR A 15 -25.95 3.79 -4.12
CA THR A 15 -25.44 2.53 -3.57
C THR A 15 -24.29 1.96 -4.41
N GLY A 16 -24.43 2.01 -5.74
CA GLY A 16 -23.40 1.57 -6.68
C GLY A 16 -22.12 2.39 -6.58
N ALA A 17 -22.23 3.73 -6.50
CA ALA A 17 -21.08 4.62 -6.30
C ALA A 17 -20.37 4.34 -4.97
N GLY A 18 -21.11 4.14 -3.89
CA GLY A 18 -20.54 3.77 -2.58
C GLY A 18 -19.79 2.43 -2.61
N TYR A 19 -20.32 1.43 -3.31
CA TYR A 19 -19.68 0.11 -3.44
C TYR A 19 -18.36 0.18 -4.22
N VAL A 20 -18.34 0.87 -5.36
CA VAL A 20 -17.12 1.03 -6.18
C VAL A 20 -16.03 1.76 -5.38
N TYR A 21 -16.40 2.82 -4.68
CA TYR A 21 -15.46 3.59 -3.87
C TYR A 21 -14.86 2.77 -2.72
N CYS A 22 -15.69 2.01 -1.99
CA CYS A 22 -15.21 1.08 -0.97
C CYS A 22 -14.28 0.01 -1.56
N ARG A 23 -14.56 -0.48 -2.78
CA ARG A 23 -13.71 -1.48 -3.45
C ARG A 23 -12.33 -0.93 -3.78
N GLU A 24 -12.24 0.29 -4.31
CA GLU A 24 -10.96 0.94 -4.60
C GLU A 24 -10.12 1.16 -3.33
N LEU A 25 -10.75 1.61 -2.25
CA LEU A 25 -10.08 1.78 -0.95
C LEU A 25 -9.58 0.44 -0.38
N LYS A 26 -10.38 -0.63 -0.48
CA LYS A 26 -9.96 -1.98 -0.08
C LYS A 26 -8.76 -2.45 -0.89
N ALA A 27 -8.82 -2.32 -2.22
CA ALA A 27 -7.72 -2.68 -3.09
C ALA A 27 -6.44 -1.88 -2.78
N TYR A 28 -6.59 -0.60 -2.41
CA TYR A 28 -5.45 0.22 -1.98
C TYR A 28 -4.85 -0.24 -0.64
N LEU A 29 -5.71 -0.55 0.34
CA LEU A 29 -5.29 -1.10 1.63
C LEU A 29 -4.54 -2.43 1.46
N GLU A 30 -5.02 -3.32 0.58
CA GLU A 30 -4.34 -4.58 0.27
C GLU A 30 -2.93 -4.37 -0.30
N LYS A 31 -2.72 -3.34 -1.14
CA LYS A 31 -1.38 -2.99 -1.64
C LYS A 31 -0.44 -2.58 -0.52
N MET A 32 -0.92 -1.79 0.44
CA MET A 32 -0.13 -1.36 1.60
C MET A 32 0.19 -2.51 2.56
N LEU A 33 -0.79 -3.38 2.83
CA LEU A 33 -0.57 -4.60 3.60
C LEU A 33 0.47 -5.52 2.94
N TYR A 34 0.43 -5.63 1.61
CA TYR A 34 1.41 -6.43 0.89
C TYR A 34 2.81 -5.80 0.92
N LEU A 35 2.94 -4.47 0.84
CA LEU A 35 4.23 -3.78 1.05
C LEU A 35 4.78 -4.06 2.45
N ARG A 36 3.94 -3.95 3.48
CA ARG A 36 4.30 -4.28 4.87
C ARG A 36 4.78 -5.73 5.02
N TYR A 37 4.13 -6.66 4.32
CA TYR A 37 4.55 -8.05 4.25
C TYR A 37 5.93 -8.20 3.59
N VAL A 38 6.16 -7.55 2.44
CA VAL A 38 7.46 -7.57 1.74
C VAL A 38 8.59 -7.06 2.65
N PHE A 39 8.40 -5.93 3.33
CA PHE A 39 9.41 -5.42 4.27
C PHE A 39 9.61 -6.33 5.50
N SER A 40 8.56 -7.04 5.94
CA SER A 40 8.69 -8.05 6.99
C SER A 40 9.59 -9.21 6.57
N LEU A 41 9.51 -9.62 5.30
CA LEU A 41 10.39 -10.64 4.74
C LEU A 41 11.82 -10.14 4.67
N ILE A 42 12.05 -8.92 4.18
CA ILE A 42 13.39 -8.30 4.15
C ILE A 42 13.98 -8.25 5.56
N LYS A 43 13.21 -7.80 6.56
CA LYS A 43 13.65 -7.79 7.96
C LYS A 43 14.05 -9.19 8.44
N GLY A 44 13.23 -10.20 8.14
CA GLY A 44 13.53 -11.59 8.50
C GLY A 44 14.86 -12.05 7.90
N GLU A 45 15.05 -11.88 6.59
CA GLU A 45 16.30 -12.29 5.92
C GLU A 45 17.54 -11.54 6.44
N ILE A 46 17.41 -10.24 6.76
CA ILE A 46 18.51 -9.46 7.38
C ILE A 46 18.88 -10.06 8.74
N ALA A 47 17.88 -10.42 9.56
CA ALA A 47 18.10 -10.91 10.91
C ALA A 47 18.71 -12.33 10.97
N TYR A 48 18.46 -13.18 9.96
CA TYR A 48 18.89 -14.59 9.99
C TYR A 48 20.14 -14.89 9.16
N THR A 49 20.31 -14.24 8.01
CA THR A 49 21.24 -14.73 6.97
C THR A 49 22.57 -13.96 6.97
N HIS A 50 22.62 -12.76 7.56
CA HIS A 50 23.76 -11.81 7.50
C HIS A 50 24.35 -11.62 6.08
N ALA A 51 23.55 -11.90 5.05
CA ALA A 51 23.94 -11.87 3.65
C ALA A 51 23.96 -10.42 3.12
N PRO A 52 24.69 -10.15 2.03
CA PRO A 52 24.61 -8.87 1.33
C PRO A 52 23.16 -8.53 0.91
N LEU A 53 22.79 -7.25 0.94
CA LEU A 53 21.44 -6.78 0.56
C LEU A 53 20.97 -7.28 -0.81
N PRO A 54 21.81 -7.34 -1.88
CA PRO A 54 21.37 -7.88 -3.16
C PRO A 54 20.91 -9.34 -3.10
N GLU A 55 21.59 -10.17 -2.31
CA GLU A 55 21.21 -11.57 -2.10
C GLU A 55 19.88 -11.66 -1.34
N ILE A 56 19.73 -10.87 -0.27
CA ILE A 56 18.48 -10.76 0.49
C ILE A 56 17.31 -10.36 -0.41
N PHE A 57 17.49 -9.33 -1.23
CA PHE A 57 16.44 -8.89 -2.16
C PHE A 57 16.10 -9.96 -3.19
N THR A 58 17.10 -10.70 -3.67
CA THR A 58 16.89 -11.81 -4.61
C THR A 58 16.11 -12.96 -3.97
N GLU A 59 16.39 -13.29 -2.70
CA GLU A 59 15.66 -14.32 -1.97
C GLU A 59 14.21 -13.89 -1.68
N VAL A 60 14.01 -12.68 -1.16
CA VAL A 60 12.65 -12.14 -0.95
C VAL A 60 11.88 -12.05 -2.27
N ALA A 61 12.54 -11.69 -3.38
CA ALA A 61 11.93 -11.63 -4.70
C ALA A 61 11.34 -12.96 -5.17
N ARG A 62 11.87 -14.11 -4.74
CA ARG A 62 11.33 -15.44 -5.06
C ARG A 62 10.00 -15.71 -4.38
N ARG A 63 9.74 -15.04 -3.25
CA ARG A 63 8.57 -15.27 -2.37
C ARG A 63 7.42 -14.29 -2.61
N VAL A 64 7.62 -13.28 -3.46
CA VAL A 64 6.65 -12.19 -3.66
C VAL A 64 6.16 -12.12 -5.11
N LYS A 65 4.96 -11.57 -5.31
CA LYS A 65 4.35 -11.40 -6.64
C LYS A 65 4.86 -10.15 -7.38
N LYS A 66 4.58 -10.06 -8.68
CA LYS A 66 4.77 -8.81 -9.44
C LYS A 66 3.78 -7.74 -8.93
N PRO A 67 4.14 -6.44 -8.90
CA PRO A 67 5.42 -5.85 -9.35
C PRO A 67 6.56 -5.88 -8.32
N TYR A 68 6.29 -6.26 -7.07
CA TYR A 68 7.27 -6.28 -5.96
C TYR A 68 8.52 -7.12 -6.27
N ARG A 69 8.31 -8.28 -6.89
CA ARG A 69 9.41 -9.15 -7.37
C ARG A 69 10.36 -8.41 -8.30
N THR A 70 9.81 -7.73 -9.30
CA THR A 70 10.61 -6.98 -10.29
C THR A 70 11.34 -5.83 -9.60
N TRP A 71 10.66 -5.09 -8.73
CA TRP A 71 11.29 -4.03 -7.95
C TRP A 71 12.51 -4.52 -7.15
N LEU A 72 12.40 -5.64 -6.45
CA LEU A 72 13.50 -6.19 -5.64
C LEU A 72 14.67 -6.69 -6.50
N LEU A 73 14.40 -7.43 -7.58
CA LEU A 73 15.45 -7.94 -8.47
C LEU A 73 16.24 -6.81 -9.14
N GLU A 74 15.53 -5.79 -9.62
CA GLU A 74 16.15 -4.65 -10.29
C GLU A 74 16.95 -3.79 -9.29
N THR A 75 16.46 -3.69 -8.05
CA THR A 75 17.20 -3.03 -6.97
C THR A 75 18.47 -3.80 -6.63
N ALA A 76 18.42 -5.14 -6.54
CA ALA A 76 19.59 -5.99 -6.31
C ALA A 76 20.64 -5.78 -7.41
N GLN A 77 20.21 -5.86 -8.68
CA GLN A 77 21.08 -5.68 -9.84
C GLN A 77 21.73 -4.29 -9.88
N ALA A 78 20.96 -3.23 -9.60
CA ALA A 78 21.49 -1.86 -9.59
C ALA A 78 22.55 -1.65 -8.50
N VAL A 79 22.41 -2.34 -7.36
CA VAL A 79 23.38 -2.29 -6.25
C VAL A 79 24.64 -3.10 -6.59
N GLU A 80 24.50 -4.28 -7.21
CA GLU A 80 25.64 -5.11 -7.65
C GLU A 80 26.49 -4.42 -8.71
N MET A 81 25.85 -3.72 -9.67
CA MET A 81 26.55 -2.98 -10.72
C MET A 81 27.29 -1.74 -10.21
N ARG A 82 27.27 -1.47 -8.89
CA ARG A 82 27.92 -0.34 -8.22
C ARG A 82 27.69 0.97 -8.97
N GLU A 83 26.44 1.27 -9.31
CA GLU A 83 26.17 2.58 -9.89
C GLU A 83 26.71 3.69 -8.98
N GLU A 84 27.50 4.59 -9.56
CA GLU A 84 28.20 5.70 -8.87
C GLU A 84 27.26 6.61 -8.06
N SER A 85 25.95 6.47 -8.26
CA SER A 85 24.92 7.21 -7.52
C SER A 85 24.72 6.73 -6.07
N GLY A 86 25.20 5.54 -5.68
CA GLY A 86 25.07 5.02 -4.31
C GLY A 86 23.69 4.43 -4.00
N PHE A 87 23.65 3.59 -2.95
CA PHE A 87 22.51 2.71 -2.64
C PHE A 87 21.16 3.45 -2.54
N ALA A 88 21.09 4.54 -1.79
CA ALA A 88 19.85 5.29 -1.57
C ALA A 88 19.22 5.83 -2.86
N ARG A 89 20.05 6.25 -3.83
CA ARG A 89 19.59 6.75 -5.14
C ARG A 89 19.13 5.59 -6.02
N ALA A 90 19.87 4.48 -6.05
CA ALA A 90 19.46 3.27 -6.77
C ALA A 90 18.12 2.74 -6.25
N TRP A 91 17.95 2.64 -4.92
CA TRP A 91 16.71 2.26 -4.26
C TRP A 91 15.54 3.15 -4.67
N SER A 92 15.71 4.47 -4.53
CA SER A 92 14.65 5.44 -4.82
C SER A 92 14.21 5.40 -6.29
N ARG A 93 15.17 5.27 -7.21
CA ARG A 93 14.89 5.17 -8.65
C ARG A 93 14.16 3.87 -8.99
N CYS A 94 14.56 2.75 -8.40
CA CYS A 94 13.88 1.48 -8.61
C CYS A 94 12.45 1.50 -8.04
N ALA A 95 12.26 2.10 -6.86
CA ALA A 95 10.93 2.29 -6.29
C ALA A 95 10.04 3.13 -7.23
N ASP A 96 10.52 4.27 -7.72
CA ASP A 96 9.78 5.15 -8.63
C ASP A 96 9.41 4.46 -9.95
N ARG A 97 10.31 3.62 -10.49
CA ARG A 97 10.11 2.96 -11.78
C ARG A 97 9.19 1.75 -11.67
N TYR A 98 9.46 0.86 -10.70
CA TYR A 98 8.84 -0.46 -10.65
C TYR A 98 7.62 -0.53 -9.72
N LEU A 99 7.49 0.40 -8.75
CA LEU A 99 6.27 0.51 -7.94
C LEU A 99 5.23 1.47 -8.53
N LYS A 100 5.55 2.20 -9.62
CA LYS A 100 4.60 3.07 -10.34
C LYS A 100 3.24 2.41 -10.64
N PRO A 101 3.16 1.13 -11.08
CA PRO A 101 1.88 0.47 -11.36
C PRO A 101 0.97 0.31 -10.13
N LEU A 102 1.51 0.41 -8.90
CA LEU A 102 0.70 0.33 -7.69
C LEU A 102 -0.18 1.57 -7.50
N GLY A 103 0.17 2.71 -8.13
CA GLY A 103 -0.56 3.96 -7.99
C GLY A 103 -0.55 4.47 -6.55
N LEU A 104 0.61 4.39 -5.88
CA LEU A 104 0.75 4.88 -4.51
C LEU A 104 0.55 6.40 -4.47
N LYS A 105 -0.15 6.86 -3.43
CA LYS A 105 -0.20 8.27 -3.07
C LYS A 105 1.22 8.78 -2.77
N GLN A 106 1.43 10.08 -2.94
CA GLN A 106 2.72 10.72 -2.72
C GLN A 106 3.31 10.42 -1.34
N GLU A 107 2.50 10.51 -0.28
CA GLU A 107 2.87 10.19 1.10
C GLU A 107 3.44 8.76 1.24
N HIS A 108 2.77 7.76 0.66
CA HIS A 108 3.23 6.37 0.72
C HIS A 108 4.39 6.11 -0.23
N SER A 109 4.46 6.81 -1.36
CA SER A 109 5.62 6.73 -2.25
C SER A 109 6.89 7.23 -1.56
N ILE A 110 6.79 8.28 -0.74
CA ILE A 110 7.92 8.77 0.08
C ILE A 110 8.27 7.73 1.15
N LEU A 111 7.26 7.17 1.82
CA LEU A 111 7.46 6.09 2.80
C LEU A 111 8.19 4.87 2.20
N MET A 112 7.98 4.56 0.91
CA MET A 112 8.70 3.45 0.26
C MET A 112 10.17 3.77 -0.06
N LYS A 113 10.57 5.05 -0.06
CA LYS A 113 11.95 5.48 -0.32
C LYS A 113 12.80 5.55 0.94
N GLU A 114 12.18 5.75 2.10
CA GLU A 114 12.86 5.85 3.40
C GLU A 114 13.83 4.70 3.68
N PRO A 115 13.52 3.41 3.40
CA PRO A 115 14.46 2.32 3.62
C PRO A 115 15.78 2.47 2.86
N GLY A 116 15.79 3.19 1.74
CA GLY A 116 17.00 3.50 0.99
C GLY A 116 18.04 4.29 1.79
N THR A 117 17.63 5.06 2.80
CA THR A 117 18.56 5.92 3.56
C THR A 117 19.31 5.19 4.66
N PHE A 118 18.75 4.08 5.16
CA PHE A 118 19.30 3.34 6.29
C PHE A 118 19.68 1.90 5.96
N LEU A 119 19.04 1.23 4.99
CA LEU A 119 19.40 -0.17 4.67
C LEU A 119 20.87 -0.31 4.24
N GLY A 120 21.42 0.71 3.58
CA GLY A 120 22.83 0.73 3.16
C GLY A 120 23.85 1.07 4.26
N SER A 121 23.43 1.24 5.52
CA SER A 121 24.36 1.50 6.63
C SER A 121 24.97 0.20 7.18
N LEU A 122 26.15 0.31 7.81
CA LEU A 122 26.98 -0.82 8.24
C LEU A 122 26.65 -1.37 9.65
N GLU A 123 25.88 -0.64 10.46
CA GLU A 123 25.60 -1.01 11.86
C GLU A 123 24.33 -1.88 11.97
N GLN A 124 24.51 -3.19 12.20
CA GLN A 124 23.42 -4.17 12.25
C GLN A 124 22.42 -3.92 13.40
N ASP A 125 22.89 -3.57 14.60
CA ASP A 125 22.01 -3.35 15.76
C ASP A 125 21.11 -2.11 15.56
N THR A 126 21.69 -1.03 15.04
CA THR A 126 20.97 0.20 14.68
C THR A 126 19.99 -0.06 13.53
N LEU A 127 20.36 -0.93 12.58
CA LEU A 127 19.53 -1.28 11.44
C LEU A 127 18.26 -2.04 11.83
N ASP A 128 18.34 -3.05 12.71
CA ASP A 128 17.16 -3.82 13.12
C ASP A 128 16.14 -2.93 13.84
N HIS A 129 16.62 -2.09 14.75
CA HIS A 129 15.77 -1.13 15.47
C HIS A 129 15.12 -0.12 14.52
N THR A 130 15.90 0.44 13.59
CA THR A 130 15.39 1.42 12.60
C THR A 130 14.36 0.80 11.67
N LEU A 131 14.61 -0.44 11.22
CA LEU A 131 13.67 -1.17 10.37
C LEU A 131 12.39 -1.54 11.15
N GLN A 132 12.48 -1.87 12.44
CA GLN A 132 11.31 -2.07 13.29
C GLN A 132 10.47 -0.79 13.44
N MET A 133 11.11 0.35 13.70
CA MET A 133 10.41 1.64 13.76
C MET A 133 9.74 1.98 12.43
N TYR A 134 10.41 1.71 11.32
CA TYR A 134 9.84 1.87 9.98
C TYR A 134 8.59 1.01 9.78
N LEU A 135 8.65 -0.28 10.13
CA LEU A 135 7.50 -1.18 10.03
C LEU A 135 6.32 -0.70 10.88
N ASN A 136 6.57 -0.24 12.11
CA ASN A 136 5.55 0.34 12.98
C ASN A 136 4.91 1.58 12.34
N ARG A 137 5.69 2.42 11.66
CA ARG A 137 5.16 3.59 10.93
C ARG A 137 4.30 3.18 9.74
N VAL A 138 4.69 2.14 9.00
CA VAL A 138 3.85 1.56 7.94
C VAL A 138 2.54 1.02 8.52
N ASP A 139 2.58 0.37 9.68
CA ASP A 139 1.40 -0.14 10.38
C ASP A 139 0.45 0.98 10.81
N LEU A 140 0.97 2.14 11.25
CA LEU A 140 0.16 3.32 11.54
C LEU A 140 -0.55 3.88 10.29
N GLU A 141 0.13 3.94 9.15
CA GLU A 141 -0.51 4.38 7.89
C GLU A 141 -1.57 3.38 7.40
N ILE A 142 -1.33 2.09 7.59
CA ILE A 142 -2.33 1.03 7.32
C ILE A 142 -3.56 1.21 8.21
N GLU A 143 -3.38 1.55 9.48
CA GLU A 143 -4.50 1.74 10.40
C GLU A 143 -5.32 2.99 10.04
N LYS A 144 -4.68 4.11 9.67
CA LYS A 144 -5.37 5.29 9.13
C LYS A 144 -6.19 4.96 7.89
N LEU A 145 -5.67 4.11 6.99
CA LEU A 145 -6.41 3.65 5.82
C LEU A 145 -7.61 2.79 6.20
N ARG A 146 -7.48 1.92 7.20
CA ARG A 146 -8.59 1.10 7.73
C ARG A 146 -9.68 1.96 8.37
N GLU A 147 -9.31 2.93 9.18
CA GLU A 147 -10.24 3.88 9.79
C GLU A 147 -10.97 4.69 8.72
N SER A 148 -10.24 5.20 7.72
CA SER A 148 -10.84 5.91 6.58
C SER A 148 -11.85 5.03 5.85
N LEU A 149 -11.52 3.76 5.63
CA LEU A 149 -12.39 2.79 4.99
C LEU A 149 -13.64 2.50 5.84
N ALA A 150 -13.48 2.33 7.15
CA ALA A 150 -14.58 2.11 8.07
C ALA A 150 -15.53 3.33 8.14
N ALA A 151 -14.99 4.53 8.21
CA ALA A 151 -15.75 5.78 8.19
C ALA A 151 -16.54 5.94 6.88
N LYS A 152 -15.89 5.72 5.73
CA LYS A 152 -16.53 5.82 4.40
C LYS A 152 -17.59 4.76 4.18
N THR A 153 -17.36 3.53 4.64
CA THR A 153 -18.36 2.45 4.59
C THR A 153 -19.56 2.78 5.48
N ARG A 154 -19.33 3.35 6.67
CA ARG A 154 -20.40 3.82 7.57
C ARG A 154 -21.23 4.91 6.91
N ILE A 155 -20.60 5.92 6.31
CA ILE A 155 -21.28 7.01 5.59
C ILE A 155 -22.10 6.45 4.41
N GLY A 156 -21.53 5.56 3.61
CA GLY A 156 -22.25 4.91 2.51
C GLY A 156 -23.49 4.16 2.98
N ARG A 157 -23.39 3.45 4.12
CA ARG A 157 -24.54 2.77 4.73
C ARG A 157 -25.61 3.76 5.22
N CYS A 158 -25.20 4.85 5.87
CA CYS A 158 -26.14 5.89 6.33
C CYS A 158 -26.86 6.58 5.17
N LEU A 159 -26.13 6.89 4.07
CA LEU A 159 -26.72 7.47 2.85
C LEU A 159 -27.76 6.54 2.23
N GLY A 160 -27.52 5.23 2.21
CA GLY A 160 -28.49 4.25 1.73
C GLY A 160 -29.76 4.18 2.59
N VAL A 161 -29.64 4.29 3.91
CA VAL A 161 -30.81 4.33 4.82
C VAL A 161 -31.59 5.63 4.63
N MET A 162 -30.90 6.78 4.56
CA MET A 162 -31.55 8.08 4.38
C MET A 162 -32.25 8.20 3.02
N SER A 163 -31.65 7.69 1.94
CA SER A 163 -32.32 7.68 0.64
C SER A 163 -33.53 6.73 0.62
N GLY A 164 -33.48 5.61 1.34
CA GLY A 164 -34.63 4.72 1.54
C GLY A 164 -35.80 5.42 2.25
N ILE A 165 -35.52 6.15 3.33
CA ILE A 165 -36.53 6.95 4.06
C ILE A 165 -37.11 8.04 3.17
N PHE A 166 -36.25 8.78 2.44
CA PHE A 166 -36.67 9.83 1.51
C PHE A 166 -37.64 9.30 0.44
N LEU A 167 -37.41 8.09 -0.06
CA LEU A 167 -38.33 7.47 -1.02
C LEU A 167 -39.65 7.04 -0.41
N ILE A 168 -39.66 6.53 0.82
CA ILE A 168 -40.91 6.24 1.52
C ILE A 168 -41.75 7.52 1.63
N VAL A 169 -41.14 8.65 2.00
CA VAL A 169 -41.82 9.94 2.14
C VAL A 169 -42.35 10.49 0.80
N ILE A 170 -41.65 10.30 -0.32
CA ILE A 170 -42.11 10.74 -1.65
C ILE A 170 -43.21 9.86 -2.25
N LEU A 171 -43.23 8.59 -1.85
CA LEU A 171 -44.15 7.59 -2.39
C LEU A 171 -45.52 7.61 -1.70
N ILE A 172 -45.55 8.09 -0.44
CA ILE A 172 -46.77 8.50 0.28
C ILE A 172 -47.29 9.80 -0.34
#